data_AF-A0A8C0JLG4-F1
#
_entry.id   AF-A0A8C0JLG4-F1
#
_cell.length_a   1.000
_cell.length_b   1.000
_cell.length_c   1.000
_cell.angle_alpha   90.00
_cell.angle_beta   90.00
_cell.angle_gamma   90.00
#
_symmetry.space_group_name_H-M   'P 1'
#
loop_
_entity.id
_entity.type
_entity.pdbx_description
1 polymer ?
#
loop_
_entity_poly.entity_id
_entity_poly.type
_entity_poly.pdbx_seq_one_letter_code
_entity_poly.pdbx_strand_id
1 'polypeptide(L)' 'MLGNRLLFYLFIYLYFFFAVLLSICSLLCDPNPDDPLVPEIARIYKTDRDKYNRISREWTQKYAM' A
#
# COMPACT_ATOMS: atom_id res chain seq x y z
N MET A 1 4.54 -8.45 -37.50
CA MET A 1 4.10 -9.31 -36.37
C MET A 1 4.90 -9.11 -35.07
N LEU A 2 6.14 -8.59 -35.09
CA LEU A 2 6.91 -8.29 -33.85
C LEU A 2 6.38 -7.08 -33.06
N GLY A 3 5.93 -6.02 -33.75
CA GLY A 3 5.46 -4.78 -33.11
C GLY A 3 4.29 -4.99 -32.13
N ASN A 4 3.35 -5.87 -32.46
CA ASN A 4 2.23 -6.21 -31.58
C ASN A 4 2.66 -6.99 -30.33
N ARG A 5 3.73 -7.79 -30.40
CA ARG A 5 4.26 -8.49 -29.22
C ARG A 5 4.94 -7.53 -28.26
N LEU A 6 5.74 -6.59 -28.77
CA LEU A 6 6.39 -5.59 -27.92
C LEU A 6 5.37 -4.70 -27.21
N LEU A 7 4.34 -4.24 -27.93
CA LEU A 7 3.24 -3.47 -27.36
C LEU A 7 2.45 -4.27 -26.33
N PHE A 8 2.24 -5.57 -26.56
CA PHE A 8 1.60 -6.46 -25.59
C PHE A 8 2.41 -6.60 -24.29
N TYR A 9 3.73 -6.80 -24.38
CA TYR A 9 4.58 -6.82 -23.20
C TYR A 9 4.56 -5.48 -22.46
N LEU A 10 4.68 -4.36 -23.17
CA LEU A 10 4.61 -3.04 -22.56
C LEU A 10 3.28 -2.83 -21.82
N PHE A 11 2.16 -3.27 -22.41
CA PHE A 11 0.84 -3.21 -21.78
C PHE A 11 0.77 -4.08 -20.52
N ILE A 12 1.30 -5.30 -20.55
CA ILE A 12 1.37 -6.18 -19.37
C ILE A 12 2.23 -5.55 -18.27
N TYR A 13 3.39 -5.00 -18.61
CA TYR A 13 4.27 -4.34 -17.64
C TYR A 13 3.60 -3.12 -17.00
N LEU A 14 2.92 -2.31 -17.81
CA LEU A 14 2.18 -1.15 -17.32
C LEU A 14 1.04 -1.59 -16.40
N TYR A 15 0.24 -2.56 -16.83
CA TYR A 15 -0.85 -3.12 -16.03
C TYR A 15 -0.35 -3.70 -14.71
N PHE A 16 0.73 -4.47 -14.74
CA PHE A 16 1.32 -5.06 -13.55
C PHE A 16 1.80 -3.99 -12.57
N PHE A 17 2.53 -2.98 -13.07
CA PHE A 17 3.00 -1.87 -12.26
C PHE A 17 1.83 -1.12 -11.60
N PHE A 18 0.80 -0.78 -12.38
CA PHE A 18 -0.40 -0.13 -11.86
C PHE A 18 -1.13 -0.99 -10.83
N ALA A 19 -1.26 -2.30 -11.06
CA ALA A 19 -1.90 -3.21 -10.13
C ALA A 19 -1.16 -3.29 -8.80
N VAL A 20 0.17 -3.29 -8.82
CA VAL A 20 1.00 -3.27 -7.60
C VAL A 20 0.85 -1.95 -6.86
N LEU A 21 0.87 -0.80 -7.55
CA LEU A 21 0.65 0.48 -6.89
C LEU A 21 -0.75 0.57 -6.26
N LEU A 22 -1.77 0.09 -6.96
CA LEU A 22 -3.14 0.09 -6.47
C LEU A 22 -3.30 -0.79 -5.23
N SER A 23 -2.64 -1.96 -5.20
CA SER A 23 -2.68 -2.83 -4.03
C SER A 23 -2.01 -2.19 -2.81
N ILE A 24 -0.91 -1.46 -3.00
CA ILE A 24 -0.25 -0.69 -1.94
C ILE A 24 -1.19 0.40 -1.42
N CYS A 25 -1.81 1.19 -2.30
CA CYS A 25 -2.78 2.21 -1.89
C CYS A 25 -3.95 1.61 -1.10
N SER A 26 -4.49 0.48 -1.57
CA SER A 26 -5.57 -0.23 -0.88
C SER A 26 -5.14 -0.70 0.51
N LEU A 27 -3.93 -1.26 0.63
CA LEU A 27 -3.39 -1.72 1.91
C LEU A 27 -3.16 -0.58 2.91
N LEU A 28 -2.79 0.61 2.43
CA LEU A 28 -2.63 1.80 3.28
C LEU A 28 -3.98 2.31 3.81
N CYS A 29 -5.05 2.18 3.02
CA CYS A 29 -6.40 2.53 3.46
C CYS A 29 -6.96 1.50 4.46
N ASP A 30 -6.81 0.22 4.15
CA ASP A 30 -7.33 -0.90 4.93
C ASP A 30 -6.22 -1.93 5.24
N PRO A 31 -5.40 -1.68 6.28
CA PRO A 31 -4.33 -2.59 6.68
C PRO A 31 -4.90 -3.93 7.15
N ASN A 32 -4.19 -5.04 6.88
CA ASN A 32 -4.52 -6.35 7.46
C ASN A 32 -3.89 -6.49 8.85
N PRO A 33 -4.67 -6.50 9.95
CA PRO A 33 -4.13 -6.55 11.29
C PRO A 33 -3.96 -8.00 11.81
N ASP A 34 -4.36 -9.01 11.03
CA ASP A 34 -4.22 -10.45 11.37
C ASP A 34 -2.89 -11.04 10.92
N ASP A 35 -2.25 -10.44 9.91
CA ASP A 35 -0.89 -10.77 9.47
C ASP A 35 0.00 -9.51 9.44
N PRO A 36 0.41 -9.00 10.62
CA PRO A 36 1.13 -7.75 10.70
C PRO A 36 2.64 -7.93 10.56
N LEU A 37 3.29 -7.07 9.78
CA LEU A 37 4.76 -6.98 9.74
C LEU A 37 5.34 -6.52 11.08
N VAL A 38 4.61 -5.63 11.78
CA VAL A 38 4.99 -5.11 13.10
C VAL A 38 3.84 -5.35 14.08
N PRO A 39 3.93 -6.35 14.96
CA PRO A 39 2.83 -6.74 15.84
C PRO A 39 2.31 -5.60 16.74
N GLU A 40 3.19 -4.72 17.21
CA GLU A 40 2.80 -3.62 18.10
C GLU A 40 1.93 -2.57 17.40
N ILE A 41 2.21 -2.26 16.14
CA ILE A 41 1.41 -1.31 15.36
C ILE A 41 0.02 -1.89 15.12
N ALA A 42 -0.07 -3.19 14.80
CA ALA A 42 -1.35 -3.87 14.62
C ALA A 42 -2.14 -3.99 15.91
N ARG A 43 -1.47 -4.17 17.06
CA ARG A 43 -2.13 -4.11 18.37
C ARG A 43 -2.77 -2.74 18.59
N ILE A 44 -2.03 -1.66 18.38
CA ILE A 44 -2.56 -0.29 18.50
C ILE A 44 -3.72 -0.08 17.52
N TYR A 45 -3.60 -0.53 16.27
CA TYR A 45 -4.68 -0.46 15.28
C TYR A 45 -5.97 -1.15 15.76
N LYS A 46 -5.86 -2.34 16.38
CA LYS A 46 -7.01 -3.11 16.90
C LYS A 46 -7.58 -2.52 18.20
N THR A 47 -6.73 -1.97 19.07
CA THR A 47 -7.16 -1.53 20.41
C THR A 47 -7.52 -0.04 20.51
N ASP A 48 -6.90 0.81 19.69
CA ASP A 48 -7.02 2.27 19.77
C ASP A 48 -6.82 2.92 18.38
N ARG A 49 -7.91 3.01 17.62
CA ARG A 49 -7.91 3.52 16.25
C ARG A 49 -7.55 5.01 16.18
N ASP A 50 -7.92 5.79 17.19
CA ASP A 50 -7.65 7.24 17.24
C ASP A 50 -6.16 7.52 17.45
N LYS A 51 -5.54 6.79 18.38
CA LYS A 51 -4.08 6.85 18.58
C LYS A 51 -3.32 6.41 17.35
N TYR A 52 -3.75 5.34 16.69
CA TYR A 52 -3.17 4.92 15.41
C TYR A 52 -3.23 6.07 14.39
N ASN A 53 -4.42 6.63 14.16
CA ASN A 53 -4.61 7.70 13.16
C ASN A 53 -3.78 8.94 13.45
N ARG A 54 -3.66 9.32 14.73
CA ARG A 54 -2.82 10.45 15.15
C ARG A 54 -1.35 10.20 14.84
N ILE A 55 -0.81 9.06 15.27
CA ILE A 55 0.59 8.69 15.03
C ILE A 55 0.87 8.60 13.52
N SER A 56 0.00 7.95 12.76
CA SER A 56 0.15 7.84 11.31
C SER A 56 0.23 9.22 10.64
N ARG A 57 -0.63 10.17 11.01
CA ARG A 57 -0.59 11.55 10.48
C ARG A 57 0.68 12.29 10.87
N GLU A 58 1.09 12.21 12.13
CA GLU A 58 2.34 12.83 12.61
C GLU A 58 3.56 12.30 11.83
N TRP A 59 3.61 11.00 11.56
CA TRP A 59 4.68 10.38 10.77
C TRP A 59 4.62 10.79 9.30
N THR A 60 3.44 10.80 8.67
CA THR A 60 3.28 11.28 7.30
C THR A 60 3.75 12.72 7.16
N GLN A 61 3.37 13.61 8.09
CA GLN A 61 3.83 15.00 8.09
C GLN A 61 5.34 15.14 8.24
N LYS A 62 5.98 14.25 9.02
CA LYS A 62 7.42 14.31 9.28
C LYS A 62 8.29 13.78 8.15
N TYR A 63 7.82 12.77 7.42
CA TYR A 63 8.65 11.99 6.49
C TYR A 63 8.17 11.98 5.03
N ALA A 64 6.92 12.37 4.76
CA ALA A 64 6.28 12.19 3.46
C ALA A 64 5.43 13.40 3.01
N MET A 65 5.58 14.54 3.67
CA MET A 65 5.03 15.85 3.28
C MET A 65 6.16 16.83 3.02
#